data_AF-A0A2H9PIF0-F1
#
_entry.id   AF-A0A2H9PIF0-F1
#
_cell.length_a   1.000
_cell.length_b   1.000
_cell.length_c   1.000
_cell.angle_alpha   90.00
_cell.angle_beta   90.00
_cell.angle_gamma   90.00
#
_symmetry.space_group_name_H-M   'P 1'
#
loop_
_entity.id
_entity.type
_entity.pdbx_description
1 polymer ?
#
loop_
_entity_poly.entity_id
_entity_poly.type
_entity_poly.pdbx_seq_one_letter_code
_entity_poly.pdbx_strand_id
1 'polypeptide(L)'
;MPPRKIPKEDFVAQVVRDIVRKRGYVDTQRELRYLVEKRLKKFDLGFAISSGRAKKIALNIPEIRIKAKTKKSPKMKQINKCPACEAKIKKLYGTNLLNKRIHIGYACKKCGFSTDLSSVVPMRYMFVWKS
;
A
#
# COMPACT_ATOMS: atom_id res chain seq x y z
N MET A 1 -29.58 -13.34 -1.75
CA MET A 1 -28.37 -12.57 -1.36
C MET A 1 -28.77 -11.13 -1.13
N PRO A 2 -28.40 -10.49 -0.01
CA PRO A 2 -28.66 -9.06 0.17
C PRO A 2 -27.97 -8.26 -0.95
N PRO A 3 -28.58 -7.16 -1.43
CA PRO A 3 -28.00 -6.34 -2.48
C PRO A 3 -26.64 -5.78 -2.02
N ARG A 4 -25.64 -5.82 -2.89
CA ARG A 4 -24.30 -5.31 -2.58
C ARG A 4 -24.36 -3.80 -2.43
N LYS A 5 -24.01 -3.31 -1.25
CA LYS A 5 -23.92 -1.88 -0.93
C LYS A 5 -22.46 -1.47 -0.79
N ILE A 6 -22.16 -0.28 -1.32
CA ILE A 6 -20.84 0.33 -1.22
C ILE A 6 -20.86 1.29 -0.01
N PRO A 7 -20.09 1.03 1.05
CA PRO A 7 -20.02 1.91 2.22
C PRO A 7 -19.30 3.23 1.88
N LYS A 8 -19.69 4.30 2.60
CA LYS A 8 -19.05 5.62 2.50
C LYS A 8 -17.55 5.55 2.86
N GLU A 9 -16.74 6.37 2.21
CA GLU A 9 -15.28 6.31 2.33
C GLU A 9 -14.79 6.62 3.75
N ASP A 10 -15.31 7.67 4.40
CA ASP A 10 -14.91 8.07 5.76
C ASP A 10 -15.16 6.96 6.79
N PHE A 11 -16.30 6.28 6.65
CA PHE A 11 -16.65 5.18 7.53
C PHE A 11 -15.67 4.01 7.37
N VAL A 12 -15.32 3.67 6.13
CA VAL A 12 -14.31 2.64 5.85
C VAL A 12 -12.93 3.08 6.36
N ALA A 13 -12.58 4.36 6.21
CA ALA A 13 -11.30 4.89 6.67
C ALA A 13 -11.16 4.74 8.20
N GLN A 14 -12.23 5.04 8.94
CA GLN A 14 -12.26 4.86 10.39
C GLN A 14 -12.13 3.39 10.78
N VAL A 15 -12.87 2.49 10.11
CA VAL A 15 -12.75 1.03 10.32
C VAL A 15 -11.33 0.52 10.04
N VAL A 16 -10.70 0.97 8.96
CA VAL A 16 -9.32 0.61 8.61
C VAL A 16 -8.36 1.11 9.68
N ARG A 17 -8.50 2.37 10.12
CA ARG A 17 -7.68 2.99 11.17
C ARG A 17 -7.74 2.15 12.45
N ASP A 18 -8.94 1.78 12.90
CA ASP A 18 -9.13 1.00 14.14
C ASP A 18 -8.50 -0.39 14.05
N ILE A 19 -8.67 -1.08 12.92
CA ILE A 19 -8.13 -2.42 12.69
C ILE A 19 -6.60 -2.40 12.76
N VAL A 20 -5.97 -1.47 12.03
CA VAL A 20 -4.51 -1.39 11.95
C VAL A 20 -3.92 -0.89 13.26
N ARG A 21 -4.56 0.10 13.92
CA ARG A 21 -4.15 0.58 15.26
C ARG A 21 -4.18 -0.54 16.29
N LYS A 22 -5.27 -1.32 16.35
CA LYS A 22 -5.43 -2.39 17.34
C LYS A 22 -4.45 -3.54 17.15
N ARG A 23 -4.15 -3.90 15.89
CA ARG A 23 -3.25 -5.02 15.58
C ARG A 23 -1.77 -4.63 15.49
N GLY A 24 -1.47 -3.34 15.35
CA GLY A 24 -0.13 -2.84 15.02
C GLY A 24 0.24 -3.06 13.55
N TYR A 25 -0.13 -4.20 12.94
CA TYR A 25 0.04 -4.44 11.50
C TYR A 25 -0.99 -5.42 10.90
N VAL A 26 -1.10 -5.41 9.57
CA VAL A 26 -1.88 -6.35 8.75
C VAL A 26 -1.03 -6.77 7.56
N ASP A 27 -0.90 -8.07 7.30
CA ASP A 27 0.22 -8.62 6.53
C ASP A 27 -0.12 -8.84 5.04
N THR A 28 -1.36 -8.62 4.60
CA THR A 28 -1.73 -8.64 3.16
C THR A 28 -2.91 -7.73 2.81
N GLN A 29 -3.09 -7.42 1.52
CA GLN A 29 -4.30 -6.76 1.02
C GLN A 29 -5.57 -7.60 1.22
N ARG A 30 -5.45 -8.93 1.10
CA ARG A 30 -6.57 -9.87 1.27
C ARG A 30 -7.02 -9.93 2.73
N GLU A 31 -6.06 -9.95 3.64
CA GLU A 31 -6.33 -9.90 5.08
C GLU A 31 -6.97 -8.56 5.46
N LEU A 32 -6.43 -7.43 4.98
CA LEU A 32 -7.06 -6.12 5.21
C LEU A 32 -8.51 -6.11 4.72
N ARG A 33 -8.76 -6.59 3.49
CA ARG A 33 -10.12 -6.70 2.94
C ARG A 33 -11.01 -7.51 3.87
N TYR A 34 -10.57 -8.71 4.26
CA TYR A 34 -11.35 -9.61 5.10
C TYR A 34 -11.72 -8.97 6.44
N LEU A 35 -10.76 -8.33 7.11
CA LEU A 35 -10.99 -7.69 8.41
C LEU A 35 -11.95 -6.51 8.30
N VAL A 36 -11.76 -5.66 7.28
CA VAL A 36 -12.61 -4.49 7.03
C VAL A 36 -14.02 -4.95 6.68
N GLU A 37 -14.17 -5.90 5.75
CA GLU A 37 -15.46 -6.46 5.35
C GLU A 37 -16.19 -7.12 6.53
N LYS A 38 -15.47 -7.91 7.35
CA LYS A 38 -16.02 -8.53 8.57
C LYS A 38 -16.52 -7.49 9.57
N ARG A 39 -15.83 -6.35 9.70
CA ARG A 39 -16.27 -5.25 10.59
C ARG A 39 -17.46 -4.50 10.01
N LEU A 40 -17.46 -4.20 8.71
CA LEU A 40 -18.56 -3.52 8.03
C LEU A 40 -19.86 -4.32 8.06
N LYS A 41 -19.78 -5.65 7.88
CA LYS A 41 -20.95 -6.54 7.93
C LYS A 41 -21.65 -6.62 9.29
N LYS A 42 -21.02 -6.12 10.35
CA LYS A 42 -21.69 -5.94 11.65
C LYS A 42 -22.71 -4.80 11.64
N PHE A 43 -22.59 -3.87 10.69
CA PHE A 43 -23.49 -2.71 10.54
C PHE A 43 -24.52 -2.93 9.43
N ASP A 44 -24.11 -3.48 8.28
CA ASP A 44 -25.01 -3.87 7.19
C ASP A 44 -24.44 -5.10 6.47
N LEU A 45 -25.21 -6.19 6.44
CA LEU A 45 -24.82 -7.45 5.80
C LEU A 45 -24.57 -7.32 4.28
N GLY A 46 -25.13 -6.29 3.64
CA GLY A 46 -24.93 -5.97 2.22
C GLY A 46 -23.61 -5.25 1.94
N PHE A 47 -22.86 -4.78 2.96
CA PHE A 47 -21.60 -4.08 2.71
C PHE A 47 -20.52 -5.01 2.16
N ALA A 48 -19.92 -4.54 1.06
CA ALA A 48 -18.81 -5.21 0.39
C ALA A 48 -17.71 -4.21 0.05
N ILE A 49 -16.46 -4.68 0.06
CA ILE A 49 -15.30 -3.88 -0.31
C ILE A 49 -14.27 -4.72 -1.06
N SER A 50 -13.67 -4.16 -2.11
CA SER A 50 -12.57 -4.80 -2.84
C SER A 50 -11.23 -4.56 -2.14
N SER A 51 -10.27 -5.48 -2.33
CA SER A 51 -8.92 -5.32 -1.79
C SER A 51 -8.25 -4.02 -2.26
N GLY A 52 -8.50 -3.63 -3.52
CA GLY A 52 -7.97 -2.39 -4.09
C GLY A 52 -8.54 -1.14 -3.42
N ARG A 53 -9.85 -1.11 -3.12
CA ARG A 53 -10.49 0.01 -2.41
C ARG A 53 -9.97 0.09 -0.97
N ALA A 54 -9.90 -1.03 -0.26
CA ALA A 54 -9.33 -1.07 1.10
C ALA A 54 -7.88 -0.56 1.12
N LYS A 55 -7.04 -0.98 0.14
CA LYS A 55 -5.67 -0.49 -0.02
C LYS A 55 -5.63 1.02 -0.28
N LYS A 56 -6.44 1.54 -1.22
CA LYS A 56 -6.47 2.97 -1.57
C LYS A 56 -6.87 3.84 -0.37
N ILE A 57 -7.86 3.40 0.40
CA ILE A 57 -8.28 4.11 1.61
C ILE A 57 -7.16 4.07 2.66
N ALA A 58 -6.57 2.90 2.91
CA ALA A 58 -5.44 2.78 3.83
C ALA A 58 -4.22 3.64 3.44
N LEU A 59 -3.99 3.86 2.14
CA LEU A 59 -2.93 4.72 1.62
C LEU A 59 -3.13 6.22 1.91
N ASN A 60 -4.37 6.64 2.14
CA ASN A 60 -4.71 8.03 2.43
C ASN A 60 -4.78 8.30 3.93
N ILE A 61 -4.62 7.27 4.79
CA ILE A 61 -4.59 7.41 6.24
C ILE A 61 -3.15 7.72 6.67
N PRO A 62 -2.87 8.93 7.21
CA PRO A 62 -1.52 9.38 7.52
C PRO A 62 -0.83 8.53 8.60
N GLU A 63 -1.59 7.93 9.51
CA GLU A 63 -1.09 7.09 10.60
C GLU A 63 -0.69 5.67 10.14
N ILE A 64 -0.95 5.31 8.88
CA ILE A 64 -0.64 3.98 8.35
C ILE A 64 0.55 4.07 7.39
N ARG A 65 1.59 3.27 7.65
CA ARG A 65 2.72 3.06 6.75
C ARG A 65 2.50 1.78 5.97
N ILE A 66 2.71 1.83 4.65
CA ILE A 66 2.62 0.65 3.80
C ILE A 66 4.02 0.17 3.43
N LYS A 67 4.32 -1.09 3.75
CA LYS A 67 5.52 -1.78 3.32
C LYS A 67 5.15 -2.72 2.18
N ALA A 68 5.67 -2.46 0.98
CA ALA A 68 5.54 -3.38 -0.13
C ALA A 68 6.73 -4.34 -0.13
N LYS A 69 6.50 -5.63 0.09
CA LYS A 69 7.49 -6.67 -0.23
C LYS A 69 7.43 -6.96 -1.71
N THR A 70 8.58 -7.09 -2.31
CA THR A 70 8.70 -7.13 -3.74
C THR A 70 9.67 -8.21 -4.20
N LYS A 71 9.54 -8.63 -5.46
CA LYS A 71 10.43 -9.62 -6.09
C LYS A 71 11.14 -9.01 -7.29
N LYS A 72 12.41 -9.40 -7.45
CA LYS A 72 13.22 -9.06 -8.61
C LYS A 72 12.65 -9.75 -9.86
N SER A 73 12.46 -8.99 -10.92
CA SER A 73 12.05 -9.47 -12.24
C SER A 73 13.16 -9.14 -13.26
N PRO A 74 13.50 -10.07 -14.17
CA PRO A 74 14.61 -9.90 -15.11
C PRO A 74 14.35 -8.83 -16.20
N LYS A 75 13.10 -8.39 -16.42
CA LYS A 75 12.76 -7.36 -17.41
C LYS A 75 12.51 -6.00 -16.74
N MET A 76 13.42 -5.06 -16.96
CA MET A 76 13.31 -3.69 -16.45
C MET A 76 12.35 -2.87 -17.31
N LYS A 77 11.27 -2.38 -16.71
CA LYS A 77 10.53 -1.20 -17.21
C LYS A 77 10.89 -0.03 -16.31
N GLN A 78 11.23 1.12 -16.90
CA GLN A 78 11.36 2.36 -16.12
C GLN A 78 10.08 2.58 -15.30
N ILE A 79 10.23 2.75 -13.99
CA ILE A 79 9.08 2.93 -13.09
C ILE A 79 8.80 4.43 -13.02
N ASN A 80 7.68 4.86 -13.61
CA ASN A 80 7.24 6.26 -13.57
C ASN A 80 6.29 6.56 -12.40
N LYS A 81 5.65 5.51 -11.86
CA LYS A 81 4.69 5.59 -10.74
C LYS A 81 5.06 4.61 -9.65
N CYS A 82 4.85 5.01 -8.41
CA CYS A 82 5.10 4.15 -7.25
C CYS A 82 4.23 2.91 -7.35
N PRO A 83 4.81 1.69 -7.32
CA PRO A 83 4.01 0.50 -7.47
C PRO A 83 3.12 0.26 -6.23
N ALA A 84 3.45 0.89 -5.09
CA ALA A 84 2.65 0.81 -3.88
C ALA A 84 1.47 1.78 -3.84
N CYS A 85 1.68 3.06 -4.11
CA CYS A 85 0.66 4.09 -3.93
C CYS A 85 0.25 4.83 -5.21
N GLU A 86 0.82 4.44 -6.35
CA GLU A 86 0.61 5.03 -7.69
C GLU A 86 1.05 6.50 -7.81
N ALA A 87 1.52 7.13 -6.74
CA ALA A 87 2.07 8.48 -6.75
C ALA A 87 3.36 8.57 -7.57
N LYS A 88 3.76 9.80 -7.94
CA LYS A 88 5.03 10.04 -8.64
C LYS A 88 6.20 9.50 -7.82
N ILE A 89 7.04 8.68 -8.47
CA ILE A 89 8.25 8.15 -7.85
C ILE A 89 9.45 9.00 -8.26
N LYS A 90 10.39 9.21 -7.35
CA LYS A 90 11.63 9.97 -7.60
C LYS A 90 12.79 9.01 -7.83
N LYS A 91 13.67 9.37 -8.75
CA LYS A 91 14.94 8.70 -8.99
C LYS A 91 15.92 9.05 -7.86
N LEU A 92 16.59 8.04 -7.31
CA LEU A 92 17.67 8.18 -6.34
C LEU A 92 19.00 8.13 -7.08
N TYR A 93 19.91 9.02 -6.70
CA TYR A 93 21.25 9.09 -7.27
C TYR A 93 22.27 8.92 -6.17
N GLY A 94 23.32 8.16 -6.48
CA GLY A 94 24.52 8.03 -5.66
C GLY A 94 25.75 8.40 -6.47
N THR A 95 26.90 8.32 -5.84
CA THR A 95 28.20 8.58 -6.47
C THR A 95 28.97 7.26 -6.51
N ASN A 96 29.56 6.92 -7.66
CA ASN A 96 30.42 5.74 -7.77
C ASN A 96 31.86 6.03 -7.30
N LEU A 97 32.72 5.02 -7.32
CA LEU A 97 34.14 5.13 -6.95
C LEU A 97 34.94 6.12 -7.83
N LEU A 98 34.39 6.53 -8.98
CA LEU A 98 34.99 7.50 -9.90
C LEU A 98 34.38 8.91 -9.75
N ASN A 99 33.72 9.20 -8.63
CA ASN A 99 32.99 10.44 -8.38
C ASN A 99 31.89 10.79 -9.42
N LYS A 100 31.42 9.81 -10.21
CA LYS A 100 30.33 10.01 -11.17
C LYS A 100 28.97 9.76 -10.53
N ARG A 101 28.03 10.67 -10.79
CA ARG A 101 26.63 10.55 -10.36
C ARG A 101 25.92 9.44 -11.14
N ILE A 102 25.49 8.40 -10.44
CA ILE A 102 24.79 7.25 -11.01
C ILE A 102 23.38 7.14 -10.43
N HIS A 103 22.42 6.72 -11.26
CA HIS A 103 21.09 6.38 -10.79
C HIS A 103 21.16 5.07 -10.01
N ILE A 104 20.72 5.04 -8.76
CA ILE A 104 20.87 3.87 -7.87
C ILE A 104 19.53 3.22 -7.48
N GLY A 105 18.40 3.88 -7.77
CA GLY A 105 17.09 3.33 -7.44
C GLY A 105 15.97 4.35 -7.45
N TYR A 106 14.89 4.05 -6.75
CA TYR A 106 13.68 4.86 -6.72
C TYR A 106 13.13 5.02 -5.30
N ALA A 107 12.53 6.19 -4.99
CA ALA A 107 11.86 6.46 -3.73
C ALA A 107 10.53 7.21 -3.93
N CYS A 108 9.54 6.88 -3.12
CA CYS A 108 8.24 7.55 -3.07
C CYS A 108 8.08 8.33 -1.76
N LYS A 109 7.95 9.66 -1.87
CA LYS A 109 7.72 10.53 -0.71
C LYS A 109 6.34 10.36 -0.07
N LYS A 110 5.34 9.85 -0.81
CA LYS A 110 3.96 9.68 -0.30
C LYS A 110 3.83 8.52 0.68
N CYS A 111 4.36 7.34 0.33
CA CYS A 111 4.18 6.12 1.13
C CYS A 111 5.48 5.59 1.76
N GLY A 112 6.63 6.18 1.46
CA GLY A 112 7.94 5.73 1.96
C GLY A 112 8.48 4.47 1.27
N PHE A 113 7.90 4.07 0.13
CA PHE A 113 8.44 2.99 -0.69
C PHE A 113 9.81 3.38 -1.27
N SER A 114 10.80 2.49 -1.17
CA SER A 114 12.10 2.64 -1.80
C SER A 114 12.58 1.32 -2.40
N THR A 115 13.33 1.39 -3.49
CA THR A 115 13.91 0.23 -4.17
C THR A 115 15.21 0.61 -4.87
N ASP A 116 16.06 -0.38 -5.11
CA ASP A 116 17.23 -0.27 -5.99
C ASP A 116 16.81 -0.27 -7.48
N LEU A 117 17.78 -0.40 -8.39
CA LEU A 117 17.55 -0.52 -9.84
C LEU A 117 16.93 -1.86 -10.28
N SER A 118 16.64 -2.78 -9.36
CA SER A 118 15.98 -4.04 -9.74
C SER A 118 14.60 -3.75 -10.35
N SER A 119 14.16 -4.53 -11.33
CA SER A 119 12.75 -4.51 -11.74
C SER A 119 11.93 -5.18 -10.64
N VAL A 120 10.94 -4.48 -10.13
CA VAL A 120 10.32 -4.85 -8.85
C VAL A 120 8.82 -5.04 -9.02
N VAL A 121 8.34 -6.27 -8.88
CA VAL A 121 6.90 -6.56 -8.84
C VAL A 121 6.45 -6.62 -7.37
N PRO A 122 5.42 -5.86 -6.95
CA PRO A 122 4.86 -5.98 -5.61
C PRO A 122 4.23 -7.35 -5.44
N MET A 123 4.76 -8.14 -4.50
CA MET A 123 4.18 -9.43 -4.14
C MET A 123 3.20 -9.29 -2.98
N ARG A 124 3.51 -8.43 -2.00
CA ARG A 124 2.76 -8.35 -0.75
C ARG A 124 2.78 -6.92 -0.20
N TYR A 125 1.64 -6.48 0.32
CA TYR A 125 1.52 -5.21 1.03
C TYR A 125 1.23 -5.48 2.49
N MET A 126 2.07 -4.93 3.35
CA MET A 126 1.84 -4.87 4.79
C MET A 126 1.43 -3.46 5.16
N PHE A 127 0.40 -3.35 6.00
CA PHE A 127 -0.10 -2.10 6.56
C PHE A 127 0.36 -2.05 8.02
N VAL A 128 1.11 -1.03 8.40
CA VAL A 128 1.74 -0.92 9.73
C VAL A 128 1.31 0.40 10.37
N TRP A 129 0.89 0.35 11.62
CA TRP A 129 0.61 1.56 12.39
C TRP A 129 1.91 2.34 12.63
N LYS A 130 1.90 3.65 12.37
CA LYS A 130 2.98 4.55 12.75
C LYS A 130 2.76 4.89 14.23
N SER A 131 3.50 4.19 15.09
CA SER A 131 3.62 4.54 16.51
C SER A 131 4.27 5.91 16.68
#